data_AF-A0AAW1YH35-F1
#
_entry.id   AF-A0AAW1YH35-F1
#
_cell.length_a   1.000
_cell.length_b   1.000
_cell.length_c   1.000
_cell.angle_alpha   90.00
_cell.angle_beta   90.00
_cell.angle_gamma   90.00
#
_symmetry.space_group_name_H-M   'P 1'
#
loop_
_entity.id
_entity.type
_entity.pdbx_description
1 polymer ?
#
loop_
_entity_poly.entity_id
_entity_poly.type
_entity_poly.pdbx_seq_one_letter_code
_entity_poly.pdbx_strand_id
1 'polypeptide(L)'
;MIFPIFFAFVLLLSTSHAAVQDFCVADYKAPEGPAGYSCKQPARVTVDDFVFSGLGVAGNTTNIIKAAVTPAFAAQFPGVNGLGISLARLDLAPGGVIPFHTHPGASEVLVLVQGTLVAGFISSDNTVYLKTLKKGDVMIFPQGLLHFQVNAGGSSALAFVSFSSPSPGLQILDFALFKNNLPTSLIAATTFLDVAQIKKLKGVLGGTN
;
A
#
# COMPACT_ATOMS: atom_id res chain seq x y z
N MET A 1 64.31 2.40 -3.46
CA MET A 1 63.15 1.55 -3.80
C MET A 1 61.90 2.36 -3.47
N ILE A 2 61.32 3.02 -4.47
CA ILE A 2 60.14 3.88 -4.33
C ILE A 2 59.02 3.19 -5.10
N PHE A 3 58.00 2.69 -4.39
CA PHE A 3 56.79 2.16 -4.99
C PHE A 3 55.80 3.32 -5.16
N PRO A 4 55.39 3.71 -6.38
CA PRO A 4 54.32 4.66 -6.54
C PRO A 4 53.00 3.91 -6.32
N ILE A 5 52.28 4.29 -5.26
CA ILE A 5 50.90 3.87 -5.03
C ILE A 5 50.05 4.59 -6.08
N PHE A 6 49.70 3.88 -7.14
CA PHE A 6 48.79 4.36 -8.17
C PHE A 6 47.37 4.28 -7.60
N PHE A 7 46.91 5.40 -7.02
CA PHE A 7 45.53 5.55 -6.55
C PHE A 7 44.61 5.68 -7.77
N ALA A 8 44.14 4.56 -8.29
CA ALA A 8 43.14 4.54 -9.36
C ALA A 8 41.78 4.98 -8.78
N PHE A 9 41.55 6.29 -8.74
CA PHE A 9 40.23 6.85 -8.48
C PHE A 9 39.35 6.57 -9.71
N VAL A 10 38.60 5.46 -9.66
CA VAL A 10 37.57 5.16 -10.67
C VAL A 10 36.45 6.17 -10.49
N LEU A 11 36.50 7.25 -11.27
CA LEU A 11 35.35 8.10 -11.54
C LEU A 11 34.32 7.27 -12.29
N LEU A 12 33.34 6.70 -11.56
CA LEU A 12 32.09 6.26 -12.14
C LEU A 12 31.35 7.51 -12.64
N LEU A 13 31.67 7.94 -13.86
CA LEU A 13 30.82 8.83 -14.62
C LEU A 13 29.56 8.04 -15.00
N SER A 14 28.59 8.00 -14.09
CA SER A 14 27.21 7.67 -14.45
C SER A 14 26.72 8.79 -15.36
N THR A 15 26.98 8.67 -16.65
CA THR A 15 26.24 9.41 -17.67
C THR A 15 24.85 8.78 -17.74
N SER A 16 24.00 9.04 -16.75
CA SER A 16 22.57 8.91 -16.95
C SER A 16 22.21 9.96 -18.00
N HIS A 17 22.20 9.54 -19.28
CA HIS A 17 21.34 10.16 -20.25
C HIS A 17 19.92 9.85 -19.80
N ALA A 18 19.47 10.52 -18.73
CA ALA A 18 18.07 10.59 -18.40
C ALA A 18 17.45 11.42 -19.52
N ALA A 19 17.12 10.76 -20.63
CA ALA A 19 16.09 11.29 -21.51
C ALA A 19 14.90 11.56 -20.58
N VAL A 20 14.52 12.84 -20.45
CA VAL A 20 13.31 13.20 -19.72
C VAL A 20 12.17 12.60 -20.53
N GLN A 21 11.73 11.42 -20.12
CA GLN A 21 10.60 10.74 -20.73
C GLN A 21 9.38 11.15 -19.92
N ASP A 22 8.44 11.85 -20.55
CA ASP A 22 7.26 12.40 -19.88
C ASP A 22 6.45 11.32 -19.15
N PHE A 23 6.42 10.10 -19.68
CA PHE A 23 5.68 8.97 -19.12
C PHE A 23 6.28 7.60 -19.52
N CYS A 24 6.02 6.60 -18.69
CA CYS A 24 6.33 5.19 -18.95
C CYS A 24 5.08 4.34 -18.67
N VAL A 25 4.13 4.32 -19.61
CA VAL A 25 2.91 3.49 -19.47
C VAL A 25 3.30 2.02 -19.31
N ALA A 26 2.82 1.35 -18.26
CA ALA A 26 3.17 -0.04 -17.98
C ALA A 26 2.80 -0.99 -19.14
N ASP A 27 3.76 -1.80 -19.59
CA ASP A 27 3.55 -2.93 -20.49
C ASP A 27 3.40 -4.21 -19.68
N TYR A 28 2.15 -4.63 -19.49
CA TYR A 28 1.82 -5.87 -18.77
C TYR A 28 2.22 -7.16 -19.51
N LYS A 29 2.67 -7.09 -20.77
CA LYS A 29 3.14 -8.25 -21.53
C LYS A 29 4.66 -8.42 -21.47
N ALA A 30 5.38 -7.38 -21.06
CA ALA A 30 6.82 -7.42 -20.91
C ALA A 30 7.20 -7.88 -19.50
N PRO A 31 8.44 -8.39 -19.30
CA PRO A 31 8.93 -8.71 -17.97
C PRO A 31 8.89 -7.50 -17.02
N GLU A 32 8.46 -7.76 -15.78
CA GLU A 32 8.54 -6.81 -14.66
C GLU A 32 9.90 -6.95 -13.96
N GLY A 33 10.43 -5.84 -13.46
CA GLY A 33 11.68 -5.81 -12.69
C GLY A 33 11.52 -5.13 -11.33
N PRO A 34 12.60 -5.02 -10.54
CA PRO A 34 12.56 -4.36 -9.23
C PRO A 34 12.15 -2.87 -9.28
N ALA A 35 12.26 -2.24 -10.45
CA ALA A 35 11.84 -0.87 -10.70
C ALA A 35 10.35 -0.73 -11.12
N GLY A 36 9.60 -1.84 -11.19
CA GLY A 36 8.23 -1.90 -11.68
C GLY A 36 8.14 -2.42 -13.12
N TYR A 37 7.09 -1.99 -13.84
CA TYR A 37 6.79 -2.48 -15.18
C TYR A 37 7.67 -1.80 -16.25
N SER A 38 8.03 -2.59 -17.26
CA SER A 38 8.61 -2.08 -18.51
C SER A 38 7.64 -1.11 -19.21
N CYS A 39 8.16 -0.16 -20.00
CA CYS A 39 7.31 0.81 -20.72
C CYS A 39 6.75 0.24 -22.03
N LYS A 40 5.49 0.55 -22.35
CA LYS A 40 4.94 0.37 -23.69
C LYS A 40 5.73 1.21 -24.70
N GLN A 41 5.79 0.73 -25.95
CA GLN A 41 6.31 1.53 -27.06
C GLN A 41 5.43 2.78 -27.27
N PRO A 42 6.00 3.99 -27.45
CA PRO A 42 5.22 5.22 -27.59
C PRO A 42 4.16 5.16 -28.70
N ALA A 43 4.44 4.47 -29.81
CA ALA A 43 3.51 4.28 -30.92
C ALA A 43 2.26 3.44 -30.57
N ARG A 44 2.25 2.76 -29.41
CA ARG A 44 1.13 1.94 -28.92
C ARG A 44 0.40 2.57 -27.73
N VAL A 45 0.84 3.74 -27.29
CA VAL A 45 0.21 4.47 -26.18
C VAL A 45 -0.99 5.25 -26.72
N THR A 46 -2.09 5.23 -25.98
CA THR A 46 -3.33 5.93 -26.30
C THR A 46 -3.84 6.70 -25.09
N VAL A 47 -4.84 7.57 -25.27
CA VAL A 47 -5.46 8.31 -24.16
C VAL A 47 -6.07 7.37 -23.10
N ASP A 48 -6.53 6.19 -23.50
CA ASP A 48 -7.14 5.21 -22.60
C ASP A 48 -6.12 4.65 -21.58
N ASP A 49 -4.82 4.73 -21.87
CA ASP A 49 -3.77 4.34 -20.93
C ASP A 49 -3.64 5.31 -19.73
N PHE A 50 -4.15 6.54 -19.89
CA PHE A 50 -4.09 7.61 -18.90
C PHE A 50 -5.41 7.82 -18.15
N VAL A 51 -6.44 7.00 -18.41
CA VAL A 51 -7.74 7.09 -17.77
C VAL A 51 -8.09 5.80 -17.05
N PHE A 52 -8.43 5.88 -15.77
CA PHE A 52 -8.90 4.74 -14.99
C PHE A 52 -10.31 4.99 -14.45
N SER A 53 -11.28 4.24 -14.95
CA SER A 53 -12.69 4.37 -14.56
C SER A 53 -13.09 3.43 -13.40
N GLY A 54 -12.20 2.52 -12.98
CA GLY A 54 -12.52 1.47 -12.00
C GLY A 54 -12.94 1.98 -10.62
N LEU A 55 -12.57 3.22 -10.27
CA LEU A 55 -12.95 3.83 -8.99
C LEU A 55 -14.38 4.41 -8.98
N GLY A 56 -15.07 4.43 -10.13
CA GLY A 56 -16.44 4.93 -10.23
C GLY A 56 -17.49 4.00 -9.60
N VAL A 57 -17.14 2.75 -9.28
CA VAL A 57 -18.05 1.72 -8.78
C VAL A 57 -17.71 1.36 -7.34
N ALA A 58 -18.72 1.19 -6.50
CA ALA A 58 -18.54 0.75 -5.12
C ALA A 58 -18.10 -0.71 -5.06
N GLY A 59 -17.13 -1.01 -4.20
CA GLY A 59 -16.71 -2.38 -3.93
C GLY A 59 -17.74 -3.17 -3.10
N ASN A 60 -17.67 -4.51 -3.16
CA ASN A 60 -18.57 -5.38 -2.41
C ASN A 60 -18.18 -5.47 -0.92
N THR A 61 -18.98 -4.88 -0.05
CA THR A 61 -18.79 -4.88 1.41
C THR A 61 -19.51 -6.03 2.12
N THR A 62 -20.09 -7.01 1.41
CA THR A 62 -20.75 -8.19 2.00
C THR A 62 -19.70 -9.26 2.31
N ASN A 63 -18.77 -8.95 3.21
CA ASN A 63 -17.66 -9.82 3.59
C ASN A 63 -17.30 -9.66 5.07
N ILE A 64 -16.37 -10.45 5.57
CA ILE A 64 -16.04 -10.52 7.01
C ILE A 64 -15.52 -9.20 7.60
N ILE A 65 -14.86 -8.36 6.81
CA ILE A 65 -14.35 -7.04 7.24
C ILE A 65 -15.34 -5.92 6.91
N LYS A 66 -16.46 -6.24 6.24
CA LYS A 66 -17.51 -5.31 5.79
C LYS A 66 -16.97 -4.10 5.03
N ALA A 67 -15.90 -4.29 4.27
CA ALA A 67 -15.18 -3.25 3.57
C ALA A 67 -14.63 -3.77 2.23
N ALA A 68 -14.37 -2.86 1.30
CA ALA A 68 -13.72 -3.15 0.04
C ALA A 68 -12.69 -2.05 -0.30
N VAL A 69 -11.56 -2.47 -0.85
CA VAL A 69 -10.52 -1.59 -1.37
C VAL A 69 -10.37 -1.86 -2.85
N THR A 70 -10.54 -0.83 -3.69
CA THR A 70 -10.38 -0.91 -5.14
C THR A 70 -9.13 -0.13 -5.54
N PRO A 71 -8.02 -0.81 -5.88
CA PRO A 71 -6.76 -0.15 -6.21
C PRO A 71 -6.77 0.40 -7.64
N ALA A 72 -6.09 1.53 -7.81
CA ALA A 72 -5.66 2.11 -9.08
C ALA A 72 -4.13 2.29 -9.05
N PHE A 73 -3.42 1.18 -8.82
CA PHE A 73 -1.96 1.10 -8.80
C PHE A 73 -1.43 0.82 -10.20
N ALA A 74 -0.12 0.80 -10.40
CA ALA A 74 0.48 0.48 -11.70
C ALA A 74 0.00 -0.87 -12.27
N ALA A 75 -0.42 -1.83 -11.42
CA ALA A 75 -0.96 -3.12 -11.83
C ALA A 75 -2.39 -3.06 -12.42
N GLN A 76 -3.16 -2.00 -12.15
CA GLN A 76 -4.52 -1.80 -12.69
C GLN A 76 -4.63 -0.59 -13.60
N PHE A 77 -3.80 0.42 -13.35
CA PHE A 77 -3.78 1.70 -14.06
C PHE A 77 -2.37 1.92 -14.63
N PRO A 78 -2.13 1.59 -15.91
CA PRO A 78 -0.78 1.56 -16.46
C PRO A 78 -0.15 2.95 -16.57
N GLY A 79 -0.96 4.01 -16.65
CA GLY A 79 -0.50 5.39 -16.78
C GLY A 79 0.24 5.94 -15.56
N VAL A 80 0.08 5.35 -14.36
CA VAL A 80 0.80 5.82 -13.16
C VAL A 80 2.21 5.24 -13.03
N ASN A 81 2.59 4.28 -13.87
CA ASN A 81 3.89 3.62 -13.80
C ASN A 81 5.04 4.62 -13.98
N GLY A 82 6.00 4.58 -13.05
CA GLY A 82 7.13 5.51 -12.99
C GLY A 82 6.82 6.93 -12.51
N LEU A 83 5.55 7.30 -12.25
CA LEU A 83 5.17 8.67 -11.88
C LEU A 83 5.19 8.95 -10.37
N GLY A 84 5.52 7.96 -9.53
CA GLY A 84 5.61 8.16 -8.08
C GLY A 84 4.27 8.35 -7.37
N ILE A 85 3.14 8.06 -8.02
CA ILE A 85 1.79 8.26 -7.45
C ILE A 85 0.85 7.10 -7.78
N SER A 86 -0.18 6.91 -6.96
CA SER A 86 -1.33 6.06 -7.28
C SER A 86 -2.55 6.42 -6.43
N LEU A 87 -3.67 5.73 -6.63
CA LEU A 87 -4.90 5.93 -5.87
C LEU A 87 -5.56 4.60 -5.46
N ALA A 88 -6.47 4.66 -4.50
CA ALA A 88 -7.48 3.62 -4.28
C ALA A 88 -8.80 4.23 -3.79
N ARG A 89 -9.89 3.48 -3.97
CA ARG A 89 -11.20 3.74 -3.39
C ARG A 89 -11.45 2.79 -2.23
N LEU A 90 -12.04 3.32 -1.16
CA LEU A 90 -12.43 2.58 0.03
C LEU A 90 -13.93 2.70 0.23
N ASP A 91 -14.63 1.56 0.25
CA ASP A 91 -16.04 1.46 0.62
C ASP A 91 -16.17 0.67 1.92
N LEU A 92 -16.81 1.24 2.95
CA LEU A 92 -16.99 0.57 4.24
C LEU A 92 -18.47 0.61 4.63
N ALA A 93 -19.09 -0.55 4.81
CA ALA A 93 -20.43 -0.64 5.41
C ALA A 93 -20.36 -0.31 6.92
N PRO A 94 -21.50 -0.11 7.63
CA PRO A 94 -21.50 0.12 9.07
C PRO A 94 -20.73 -0.96 9.84
N GLY A 95 -19.78 -0.55 10.66
CA GLY A 95 -18.85 -1.42 11.39
C GLY A 95 -17.77 -2.07 10.51
N GLY A 96 -17.60 -1.62 9.27
CA GLY A 96 -16.54 -2.08 8.38
C GLY A 96 -15.17 -1.58 8.81
N VAL A 97 -14.15 -2.38 8.49
CA VAL A 97 -12.79 -2.19 8.98
C VAL A 97 -11.81 -2.41 7.84
N ILE A 98 -10.92 -1.46 7.66
CA ILE A 98 -9.61 -1.72 7.06
C ILE A 98 -8.66 -1.95 8.25
N PRO A 99 -8.23 -3.21 8.48
CA PRO A 99 -7.51 -3.60 9.70
C PRO A 99 -6.14 -2.93 9.77
N PHE A 100 -5.44 -3.09 10.90
CA PHE A 100 -4.07 -2.58 11.02
C PHE A 100 -3.20 -3.08 9.86
N HIS A 101 -2.64 -2.13 9.12
CA HIS A 101 -1.80 -2.40 7.97
C HIS A 101 -0.76 -1.29 7.78
N THR A 102 0.19 -1.55 6.89
CA THR A 102 1.23 -0.60 6.49
C THR A 102 1.50 -0.67 4.99
N HIS A 103 2.00 0.43 4.46
CA HIS A 103 2.49 0.60 3.09
C HIS A 103 4.01 0.82 3.13
N PRO A 104 4.83 -0.21 2.87
CA PRO A 104 6.28 -0.06 2.90
C PRO A 104 6.82 0.92 1.86
N GLY A 105 6.11 1.06 0.74
CA GLY A 105 6.56 1.84 -0.42
C GLY A 105 5.99 3.25 -0.51
N ALA A 106 5.08 3.68 0.37
CA ALA A 106 4.42 4.98 0.22
C ALA A 106 3.86 5.56 1.51
N SER A 107 3.79 6.89 1.58
CA SER A 107 2.81 7.57 2.43
C SER A 107 1.43 7.55 1.77
N GLU A 108 0.37 7.58 2.56
CA GLU A 108 -1.03 7.59 2.11
C GLU A 108 -1.72 8.88 2.55
N VAL A 109 -2.43 9.55 1.65
CA VAL A 109 -3.33 10.67 1.95
C VAL A 109 -4.76 10.22 1.70
N LEU A 110 -5.59 10.20 2.75
CA LEU A 110 -7.00 9.87 2.69
C LEU A 110 -7.86 11.13 2.64
N VAL A 111 -8.88 11.16 1.78
CA VAL A 111 -9.99 12.11 1.83
C VAL A 111 -11.31 11.37 2.02
N LEU A 112 -12.07 11.77 3.04
CA LEU A 112 -13.38 11.18 3.31
C LEU A 112 -14.46 11.92 2.50
N VAL A 113 -15.17 11.21 1.63
CA VAL A 113 -16.18 11.81 0.73
C VAL A 113 -17.61 11.62 1.24
N GLN A 114 -17.88 10.54 1.97
CA GLN A 114 -19.18 10.26 2.56
C GLN A 114 -19.03 9.49 3.88
N GLY A 115 -19.96 9.74 4.81
CA GLY A 115 -20.06 8.99 6.06
C GLY A 115 -19.12 9.53 7.15
N THR A 116 -18.65 8.61 8.00
CA THR A 116 -17.78 8.92 9.14
C THR A 116 -16.82 7.76 9.34
N LEU A 117 -15.54 8.04 9.53
CA LEU A 117 -14.52 7.04 9.81
C LEU A 117 -13.79 7.40 11.11
N VAL A 118 -13.54 6.43 11.96
CA VAL A 118 -12.48 6.52 12.95
C VAL A 118 -11.21 6.02 12.28
N ALA A 119 -10.20 6.89 12.16
CA ALA A 119 -8.94 6.56 11.51
C ALA A 119 -7.77 7.01 12.37
N GLY A 120 -6.67 6.26 12.32
CA GLY A 120 -5.51 6.54 13.13
C GLY A 120 -4.27 5.78 12.71
N PHE A 121 -3.12 6.25 13.17
CA PHE A 121 -1.83 5.60 13.02
C PHE A 121 -1.04 5.62 14.34
N ILE A 122 -0.02 4.78 14.40
CA ILE A 122 0.89 4.66 15.53
C ILE A 122 2.29 5.08 15.04
N SER A 123 2.90 6.09 15.67
CA SER A 123 4.28 6.51 15.37
C SER A 123 5.32 5.54 15.92
N SER A 124 6.57 5.68 15.48
CA SER A 124 7.68 4.80 15.86
C SER A 124 8.03 4.82 17.35
N ASP A 125 7.61 5.86 18.08
CA ASP A 125 7.71 5.96 19.55
C ASP A 125 6.45 5.42 20.27
N ASN A 126 5.55 4.78 19.53
CA ASN A 126 4.26 4.24 19.98
C ASN A 126 3.20 5.29 20.37
N THR A 127 3.36 6.56 19.97
CA THR A 127 2.29 7.55 20.14
C THR A 127 1.13 7.26 19.17
N VAL A 128 -0.10 7.25 19.70
CA VAL A 128 -1.32 7.01 18.91
C VAL A 128 -1.93 8.34 18.47
N TYR A 129 -2.11 8.49 17.16
CA TYR A 129 -2.81 9.63 16.57
C TYR A 129 -4.14 9.14 15.98
N LEU A 130 -5.25 9.56 16.58
CA LEU A 130 -6.60 9.05 16.28
C LEU A 130 -7.60 10.19 16.10
N LYS A 131 -8.46 10.10 15.08
CA LYS A 131 -9.55 11.05 14.89
C LYS A 131 -10.78 10.37 14.29
N THR A 132 -11.96 10.87 14.67
CA THR A 132 -13.20 10.65 13.91
C THR A 132 -13.28 11.66 12.78
N LEU A 133 -13.02 11.20 11.56
CA LEU A 133 -13.10 11.95 10.31
C LEU A 133 -14.56 12.08 9.85
N LYS A 134 -14.91 13.25 9.31
CA LYS A 134 -16.17 13.58 8.66
C LYS A 134 -15.95 13.87 7.18
N LYS A 135 -17.05 13.94 6.41
CA LYS A 135 -16.99 14.34 5.00
C LYS A 135 -16.17 15.62 4.82
N GLY A 136 -15.19 15.56 3.92
CA GLY A 136 -14.26 16.66 3.59
C GLY A 136 -12.95 16.62 4.39
N ASP A 137 -12.88 15.85 5.48
CA ASP A 137 -11.64 15.72 6.24
C ASP A 137 -10.59 14.94 5.44
N VAL A 138 -9.34 15.37 5.61
CA VAL A 138 -8.15 14.74 5.03
C VAL A 138 -7.26 14.25 6.16
N MET A 139 -6.71 13.05 6.03
CA MET A 139 -5.75 12.49 6.98
C MET A 139 -4.55 11.91 6.24
N ILE A 140 -3.35 12.19 6.74
CA ILE A 140 -2.08 11.63 6.25
C ILE A 140 -1.68 10.43 7.10
N PHE A 141 -1.21 9.37 6.46
CA PHE A 141 -0.54 8.23 7.07
C PHE A 141 0.91 8.17 6.55
N PRO A 142 1.90 8.44 7.40
CA PRO A 142 3.30 8.40 6.99
C PRO A 142 3.75 7.00 6.54
N GLN A 143 4.67 6.96 5.57
CA GLN A 143 5.20 5.72 5.01
C GLN A 143 5.68 4.74 6.08
N GLY A 144 5.28 3.48 5.93
CA GLY A 144 5.71 2.39 6.80
C GLY A 144 5.01 2.32 8.17
N LEU A 145 4.22 3.32 8.57
CA LEU A 145 3.54 3.29 9.87
C LEU A 145 2.26 2.46 9.83
N LEU A 146 2.02 1.72 10.93
CA LEU A 146 0.78 0.98 11.14
C LEU A 146 -0.38 1.95 11.32
N HIS A 147 -1.43 1.75 10.54
CA HIS A 147 -2.64 2.56 10.57
C HIS A 147 -3.87 1.73 10.21
N PHE A 148 -5.05 2.31 10.41
CA PHE A 148 -6.33 1.64 10.24
C PHE A 148 -7.46 2.63 9.96
N GLN A 149 -8.58 2.10 9.47
CA GLN A 149 -9.84 2.83 9.35
C GLN A 149 -11.02 1.95 9.79
N VAL A 150 -11.91 2.49 10.60
CA VAL A 150 -13.15 1.84 11.05
C VAL A 150 -14.34 2.75 10.73
N ASN A 151 -15.33 2.22 10.02
CA ASN A 151 -16.63 2.89 9.92
C ASN A 151 -17.42 2.68 11.22
N ALA A 152 -17.20 3.56 12.18
CA ALA A 152 -17.96 3.61 13.44
C ALA A 152 -19.31 4.36 13.31
N GLY A 153 -19.67 4.79 12.10
CA GLY A 153 -20.96 5.42 11.82
C GLY A 153 -22.09 4.40 11.62
N GLY A 154 -23.33 4.90 11.58
CA GLY A 154 -24.53 4.09 11.30
C GLY A 154 -24.83 3.89 9.81
N SER A 155 -24.06 4.50 8.91
CA SER A 155 -24.27 4.47 7.45
C SER A 155 -22.97 4.08 6.74
N SER A 156 -23.07 3.69 5.47
CA SER A 156 -21.88 3.44 4.64
C SER A 156 -20.97 4.68 4.55
N ALA A 157 -19.67 4.43 4.45
CA ALA A 157 -18.63 5.43 4.26
C ALA A 157 -17.87 5.18 2.96
N LEU A 158 -17.47 6.27 2.30
CA LEU A 158 -16.69 6.27 1.07
C LEU A 158 -15.50 7.22 1.24
N ALA A 159 -14.30 6.72 1.04
CA ALA A 159 -13.08 7.51 1.01
C ALA A 159 -12.27 7.20 -0.25
N PHE A 160 -11.43 8.16 -0.64
CA PHE A 160 -10.38 7.95 -1.63
C PHE A 160 -9.04 8.19 -0.96
N VAL A 161 -8.05 7.44 -1.39
CA VAL A 161 -6.68 7.56 -0.91
C VAL A 161 -5.75 7.76 -2.09
N SER A 162 -4.69 8.55 -1.89
CA SER A 162 -3.58 8.67 -2.83
C SER A 162 -2.29 8.28 -2.15
N PHE A 163 -1.38 7.65 -2.90
CA PHE A 163 -0.11 7.17 -2.41
C PHE A 163 1.05 7.86 -3.11
N SER A 164 2.15 8.08 -2.39
CA SER A 164 3.41 8.57 -2.94
C SER A 164 4.24 7.47 -3.65
N SER A 165 3.58 6.50 -4.27
CA SER A 165 4.19 5.44 -5.09
C SER A 165 3.16 4.85 -6.06
N PRO A 166 3.58 4.42 -7.26
CA PRO A 166 2.73 3.65 -8.17
C PRO A 166 2.42 2.24 -7.66
N SER A 167 3.19 1.74 -6.69
CA SER A 167 3.01 0.44 -6.05
C SER A 167 3.34 0.58 -4.55
N PRO A 168 2.37 0.98 -3.72
CA PRO A 168 2.63 1.27 -2.30
C PRO A 168 2.99 0.03 -1.47
N GLY A 169 2.70 -1.17 -1.98
CA GLY A 169 2.71 -2.42 -1.22
C GLY A 169 1.56 -2.45 -0.20
N LEU A 170 1.30 -3.59 0.42
CA LEU A 170 0.33 -3.70 1.51
C LEU A 170 0.75 -4.85 2.41
N GLN A 171 0.87 -4.59 3.70
CA GLN A 171 1.07 -5.62 4.71
C GLN A 171 0.05 -5.45 5.82
N ILE A 172 -0.87 -6.41 5.94
CA ILE A 172 -1.83 -6.47 7.03
C ILE A 172 -1.15 -7.16 8.22
N LEU A 173 -1.15 -6.51 9.38
CA LEU A 173 -0.43 -6.97 10.58
C LEU A 173 -0.82 -8.40 10.97
N ASP A 174 -2.12 -8.67 11.06
CA ASP A 174 -2.62 -9.99 11.46
C ASP A 174 -2.25 -11.08 10.44
N PHE A 175 -2.15 -10.74 9.16
CA PHE A 175 -1.72 -11.71 8.15
C PHE A 175 -0.21 -11.97 8.21
N ALA A 176 0.58 -10.93 8.48
CA ALA A 176 2.01 -11.06 8.68
C ALA A 176 2.37 -11.89 9.93
N LEU A 177 1.51 -11.87 10.96
CA LEU A 177 1.71 -12.69 12.15
C LEU A 177 1.09 -14.09 12.03
N PHE A 178 -0.09 -14.22 11.44
CA PHE A 178 -0.91 -15.44 11.61
C PHE A 178 -1.44 -16.06 10.31
N LYS A 179 -1.24 -15.47 9.13
CA LYS A 179 -1.69 -16.03 7.83
C LYS A 179 -0.50 -16.45 6.96
N ASN A 180 0.40 -17.22 7.56
CA ASN A 180 1.61 -17.75 6.92
C ASN A 180 2.13 -18.95 7.73
N ASN A 181 3.35 -19.39 7.43
CA ASN A 181 4.06 -20.51 8.07
C ASN A 181 5.13 -20.09 9.10
N LEU A 182 5.10 -18.87 9.63
CA LEU A 182 6.03 -18.41 10.67
C LEU A 182 5.86 -19.28 11.93
N PRO A 183 6.89 -19.98 12.44
CA PRO A 183 6.72 -20.93 13.55
C PRO A 183 6.00 -20.32 14.76
N THR A 184 5.02 -21.04 15.32
CA THR A 184 4.25 -20.58 16.50
C THR A 184 5.17 -20.19 17.67
N SER A 185 6.27 -20.91 17.87
CA SER A 185 7.24 -20.59 18.92
C SER A 185 7.92 -19.23 18.72
N LEU A 186 8.19 -18.83 17.47
CA LEU A 186 8.76 -17.51 17.18
C LEU A 186 7.73 -16.41 17.40
N ILE A 187 6.47 -16.63 16.99
CA ILE A 187 5.39 -15.68 17.29
C ILE A 187 5.22 -15.51 18.79
N ALA A 188 5.22 -16.60 19.56
CA ALA A 188 5.14 -16.53 21.02
C ALA A 188 6.30 -15.73 21.61
N ALA A 189 7.53 -15.96 21.11
CA ALA A 189 8.71 -15.25 21.57
C ALA A 189 8.71 -13.75 21.24
N THR A 190 8.09 -13.32 20.13
CA THR A 190 8.12 -11.92 19.67
C THR A 190 6.87 -11.11 20.04
N THR A 191 5.75 -11.78 20.32
CA THR A 191 4.47 -11.11 20.66
C THR A 191 4.05 -11.30 22.12
N PHE A 192 4.67 -12.25 22.83
CA PHE A 192 4.30 -12.66 24.19
C PHE A 192 2.88 -13.25 24.32
N LEU A 193 2.23 -13.57 23.20
CA LEU A 193 0.97 -14.30 23.17
C LEU A 193 1.18 -15.77 23.52
N ASP A 194 0.18 -16.38 24.17
CA ASP A 194 0.22 -17.80 24.45
C ASP A 194 0.02 -18.65 23.17
N VAL A 195 0.56 -19.86 23.19
CA VAL A 195 0.53 -20.80 22.05
C VAL A 195 -0.89 -21.16 21.62
N ALA A 196 -1.84 -21.25 22.55
CA ALA A 196 -3.22 -21.61 22.23
C ALA A 196 -3.92 -20.48 21.47
N GLN A 197 -3.73 -19.23 21.90
CA GLN A 197 -4.22 -18.04 21.22
C GLN A 197 -3.61 -17.90 19.81
N ILE A 198 -2.31 -18.14 19.65
CA ILE A 198 -1.65 -18.09 18.33
C ILE A 198 -2.23 -19.16 17.40
N LYS A 199 -2.36 -20.41 17.87
CA LYS A 199 -2.96 -21.49 17.08
C LYS A 199 -4.40 -21.18 16.68
N LYS A 200 -5.17 -20.56 17.58
CA LYS A 200 -6.54 -20.11 17.30
C LYS A 200 -6.56 -19.04 16.19
N LEU A 201 -5.71 -18.02 16.28
CA LEU A 201 -5.62 -16.95 15.28
C LEU A 201 -5.18 -17.50 13.90
N LYS A 202 -4.19 -18.39 13.87
CA LYS A 202 -3.80 -19.10 12.64
C LYS A 202 -4.94 -19.92 12.05
N GLY A 203 -5.67 -20.67 12.89
CA GLY A 203 -6.82 -21.47 12.45
C GLY A 203 -7.93 -20.61 11.83
N VAL A 204 -8.19 -19.43 12.38
CA VAL A 204 -9.19 -18.48 11.83
C VAL A 204 -8.71 -17.87 10.51
N LEU A 205 -7.42 -17.53 10.40
CA LEU A 205 -6.87 -16.78 9.27
C LEU A 205 -6.33 -17.66 8.14
N GLY A 206 -6.18 -18.97 8.37
CA GLY A 206 -5.63 -19.94 7.43
C GLY A 206 -4.11 -20.08 7.47
N GLY A 207 -3.47 -19.72 8.59
CA GLY A 207 -2.03 -19.94 8.82
C GLY A 207 -1.68 -21.37 9.17
N THR A 208 -0.43 -21.74 8.94
CA THR A 208 0.14 -23.06 9.27
C THR A 208 1.36 -22.90 10.18
N ASN A 209 1.90 -24.01 10.69
CA ASN A 209 3.19 -24.02 11.40
C ASN A 209 4.33 -24.47 10.51
#